data_AF-A0A525JHY4-F1
#
_entry.id   AF-A0A525JHY4-F1
#
_cell.length_a   1.000
_cell.length_b   1.000
_cell.length_c   1.000
_cell.angle_alpha   90.00
_cell.angle_beta   90.00
_cell.angle_gamma   90.00
#
_symmetry.space_group_name_H-M   'P 1'
#
loop_
_entity.id
_entity.type
_entity.pdbx_description
1 polymer ?
#
loop_
_entity_poly.entity_id
_entity_poly.type
_entity_poly.pdbx_seq_one_letter_code
_entity_poly.pdbx_strand_id
1 'polypeptide(L)'
;MKRSFIKNMALASVAVMALASGAKAATVTETYDFTLSNFVDIINNAPAPIPTVTGSFTVTFDPLVSVSNQTTGFTFNTSPGLASDSPIGFSVFAASSPTGDTTIAVGGTELGANELTGFTNDPIVFFDIPNASDPAKASLVVCSQPGFSCGNFSGNETVYASGYALADSSSVFFATVESVSPAAGVPEPAAWAMMLVGFGGLGAAIRARRKSLAAA
;
A
#
# COMPACT_ATOMS: atom_id res chain seq x y z
N MET A 1 -2.39 30.46 -54.92
CA MET A 1 -3.09 29.43 -54.11
C MET A 1 -2.25 28.72 -53.02
N LYS A 2 -0.92 28.90 -52.91
CA LYS A 2 -0.07 28.14 -51.95
C LYS A 2 0.11 28.75 -50.53
N ARG A 3 -0.35 29.97 -50.26
CA ARG A 3 -0.09 30.66 -48.97
C ARG A 3 -1.12 30.39 -47.86
N SER A 4 -2.23 29.70 -48.16
CA SER A 4 -3.29 29.43 -47.17
C SER A 4 -3.03 28.18 -46.31
N PHE A 5 -2.17 27.26 -46.74
CA PHE A 5 -1.95 25.99 -46.05
C PHE A 5 -1.02 26.10 -44.83
N ILE A 6 -0.14 27.11 -44.81
CA ILE A 6 0.86 27.27 -43.74
C ILE A 6 0.25 27.91 -42.47
N LYS A 7 -0.80 28.73 -42.61
CA LYS A 7 -1.46 29.37 -41.45
C LYS A 7 -2.27 28.38 -40.61
N ASN A 8 -2.82 27.31 -41.21
CA ASN A 8 -3.58 26.30 -40.48
C ASN A 8 -2.69 25.28 -39.76
N MET A 9 -1.40 25.17 -40.12
CA MET A 9 -0.46 24.29 -39.43
C MET A 9 0.14 24.93 -38.18
N ALA A 10 0.27 26.27 -38.14
CA ALA A 10 0.82 26.98 -36.97
C ALA A 10 -0.18 27.10 -35.81
N LEU A 11 -1.50 27.07 -36.08
CA LEU A 11 -2.53 27.14 -35.04
C LEU A 11 -2.75 25.80 -34.31
N ALA A 12 -2.39 24.67 -34.92
CA ALA A 12 -2.50 23.35 -34.29
C ALA A 12 -1.41 23.09 -33.24
N SER A 13 -0.27 23.79 -33.31
CA SER A 13 0.88 23.55 -32.43
C SER A 13 0.82 24.28 -31.09
N VAL A 14 0.07 25.40 -31.00
CA VAL A 14 -0.03 26.21 -29.77
C VAL A 14 -1.06 25.62 -28.78
N ALA A 15 -2.00 24.80 -29.24
CA ALA A 15 -3.01 24.16 -28.39
C ALA A 15 -2.47 22.98 -27.55
N VAL A 16 -1.28 22.45 -27.86
CA VAL A 16 -0.72 21.27 -27.19
C VAL A 16 0.10 21.63 -25.94
N MET A 17 0.56 22.88 -25.79
CA MET A 17 1.44 23.28 -24.66
C MET A 17 0.69 23.78 -23.42
N ALA A 18 -0.63 23.96 -23.46
CA ALA A 18 -1.42 24.52 -22.35
C ALA A 18 -1.98 23.49 -21.35
N LEU A 19 -1.64 22.20 -21.49
CA LEU A 19 -2.15 21.13 -20.62
C LEU A 19 -1.08 20.50 -19.72
N ALA A 20 0.05 21.17 -19.50
CA ALA A 20 1.00 20.78 -18.46
C ALA A 20 0.45 21.17 -17.06
N SER A 21 -0.69 20.60 -16.67
CA SER A 21 -1.07 20.54 -15.27
C SER A 21 0.03 19.76 -14.54
N GLY A 22 0.66 20.38 -13.54
CA GLY A 22 1.61 19.69 -12.68
C GLY A 22 0.95 18.40 -12.17
N ALA A 23 1.59 17.26 -12.40
CA ALA A 23 1.11 15.99 -11.92
C ALA A 23 1.00 16.10 -10.39
N LYS A 24 -0.23 16.23 -9.87
CA LYS A 24 -0.45 16.04 -8.44
C LYS A 24 -0.04 14.61 -8.15
N ALA A 25 0.72 14.40 -7.07
CA ALA A 25 0.98 13.07 -6.55
C ALA A 25 -0.37 12.36 -6.43
N ALA A 26 -0.51 11.25 -7.16
CA ALA A 26 -1.74 10.51 -7.21
C ALA A 26 -1.83 9.69 -5.92
N THR A 27 -2.95 9.79 -5.22
CA THR A 27 -3.27 8.84 -4.16
C THR A 27 -3.32 7.44 -4.77
N VAL A 28 -2.66 6.48 -4.13
CA VAL A 28 -2.66 5.07 -4.52
C VAL A 28 -3.61 4.31 -3.61
N THR A 29 -4.34 3.34 -4.16
CA THR A 29 -5.18 2.42 -3.39
C THR A 29 -4.66 1.02 -3.55
N GLU A 30 -4.17 0.43 -2.47
CA GLU A 30 -3.57 -0.90 -2.47
C GLU A 30 -4.28 -1.83 -1.51
N THR A 31 -4.26 -3.12 -1.82
CA THR A 31 -4.70 -4.19 -0.91
C THR A 31 -3.54 -5.11 -0.61
N TYR A 32 -3.24 -5.26 0.67
CA TYR A 32 -2.14 -6.08 1.15
C TYR A 32 -2.69 -7.28 1.90
N ASP A 33 -2.31 -8.47 1.46
CA ASP A 33 -2.54 -9.71 2.19
C ASP A 33 -1.28 -10.04 3.01
N PHE A 34 -1.47 -10.41 4.27
CA PHE A 34 -0.37 -10.72 5.19
C PHE A 34 -0.58 -12.02 5.94
N THR A 35 0.55 -12.64 6.31
CA THR A 35 0.61 -13.74 7.27
C THR A 35 1.80 -13.51 8.20
N LEU A 36 1.51 -13.53 9.50
CA LEU A 36 2.45 -13.38 10.59
C LEU A 36 2.48 -14.66 11.42
N SER A 37 3.67 -15.16 11.73
CA SER A 37 3.84 -16.40 12.50
C SER A 37 5.14 -16.39 13.30
N ASN A 38 5.34 -17.44 14.11
CA ASN A 38 6.48 -17.59 15.02
C ASN A 38 6.64 -16.36 15.92
N PHE A 39 5.58 -16.03 16.64
CA PHE A 39 5.57 -14.90 17.56
C PHE A 39 6.48 -15.14 18.77
N VAL A 40 7.16 -14.08 19.20
CA VAL A 40 8.00 -14.06 20.41
C VAL A 40 7.46 -12.99 21.35
N ASP A 41 7.25 -13.36 22.62
CA ASP A 41 6.93 -12.41 23.69
C ASP A 41 8.20 -11.67 24.11
N ILE A 42 8.22 -10.36 23.86
CA ILE A 42 9.38 -9.52 24.17
C ILE A 42 9.50 -9.12 25.65
N ILE A 43 8.48 -9.42 26.47
CA ILE A 43 8.42 -9.03 27.88
C ILE A 43 8.64 -10.24 28.77
N ASN A 44 7.83 -11.30 28.61
CA ASN A 44 7.86 -12.46 29.52
C ASN A 44 8.45 -13.73 28.89
N ASN A 45 8.82 -13.69 27.60
CA ASN A 45 9.25 -14.88 26.83
C ASN A 45 8.22 -16.04 26.90
N ALA A 46 6.93 -15.71 27.07
CA ALA A 46 5.84 -16.67 27.06
C ALA A 46 5.57 -17.15 25.62
N PRO A 47 5.08 -18.39 25.44
CA PRO A 47 4.60 -18.84 24.14
C PRO A 47 3.37 -18.03 23.73
N ALA A 48 3.32 -17.63 22.46
CA ALA A 48 2.22 -16.86 21.90
C ALA A 48 0.90 -17.67 21.88
N PRO A 49 -0.19 -17.16 22.46
CA PRO A 49 -1.48 -17.87 22.47
C PRO A 49 -2.06 -18.07 21.08
N ILE A 50 -1.80 -17.14 20.16
CA ILE A 50 -2.17 -17.23 18.76
C ILE A 50 -0.89 -17.44 17.94
N PRO A 51 -0.66 -18.64 17.37
CA PRO A 51 0.60 -18.98 16.72
C PRO A 51 0.74 -18.39 15.31
N THR A 52 -0.37 -18.03 14.67
CA THR A 52 -0.41 -17.49 13.31
C THR A 52 -1.58 -16.54 13.17
N VAL A 53 -1.33 -15.39 12.54
CA VAL A 53 -2.33 -14.37 12.23
C VAL A 53 -2.25 -14.11 10.72
N THR A 54 -3.33 -14.34 10.02
CA THR A 54 -3.49 -13.98 8.61
C THR A 54 -4.49 -12.85 8.48
N GLY A 55 -4.39 -12.05 7.43
CA GLY A 55 -5.32 -10.96 7.23
C GLY A 55 -5.12 -10.21 5.94
N SER A 56 -5.96 -9.21 5.73
CA SER A 56 -5.82 -8.28 4.63
C SER A 56 -6.30 -6.89 5.02
N PHE A 57 -5.75 -5.87 4.37
CA PHE A 57 -6.32 -4.53 4.42
C PHE A 57 -6.20 -3.81 3.08
N THR A 58 -7.18 -2.95 2.83
CA THR A 58 -7.14 -2.01 1.71
C THR A 58 -6.95 -0.60 2.26
N VAL A 59 -5.99 0.15 1.71
CA VAL A 59 -5.68 1.52 2.12
C VAL A 59 -5.52 2.43 0.91
N THR A 60 -6.08 3.65 0.99
CA THR A 60 -5.83 4.74 0.04
C THR A 60 -4.94 5.80 0.69
N PHE A 61 -3.76 6.07 0.11
CA PHE A 61 -2.80 7.02 0.67
C PHE A 61 -1.99 7.75 -0.39
N ASP A 62 -1.35 8.87 0.00
CA ASP A 62 -0.31 9.54 -0.79
C ASP A 62 1.04 9.20 -0.14
N PRO A 63 1.95 8.49 -0.84
CA PRO A 63 3.21 8.03 -0.25
C PRO A 63 4.16 9.20 0.08
N LEU A 64 3.89 10.40 -0.40
CA LEU A 64 4.69 11.61 -0.12
C LEU A 64 4.14 12.44 1.04
N VAL A 65 3.01 12.03 1.64
CA VAL A 65 2.35 12.77 2.71
C VAL A 65 2.22 11.89 3.95
N SER A 66 2.81 12.35 5.05
CA SER A 66 2.61 11.68 6.33
C SER A 66 1.21 11.93 6.86
N VAL A 67 0.54 10.86 7.27
CA VAL A 67 -0.75 10.91 7.96
C VAL A 67 -0.68 10.05 9.21
N SER A 68 -1.47 10.40 10.22
CA SER A 68 -1.51 9.66 11.48
C SER A 68 -2.95 9.32 11.85
N ASN A 69 -3.13 8.11 12.37
CA ASN A 69 -4.37 7.62 12.98
C ASN A 69 -5.62 7.80 12.09
N GLN A 70 -5.48 7.57 10.78
CA GLN A 70 -6.57 7.65 9.83
C GLN A 70 -7.44 6.40 9.93
N THR A 71 -8.76 6.58 10.03
CA THR A 71 -9.74 5.50 10.11
C THR A 71 -10.67 5.44 8.89
N THR A 72 -10.48 6.34 7.93
CA THR A 72 -11.30 6.42 6.70
C THR A 72 -10.59 5.82 5.51
N GLY A 73 -11.34 5.24 4.56
CA GLY A 73 -10.76 4.61 3.36
C GLY A 73 -9.96 3.34 3.66
N PHE A 74 -10.31 2.67 4.76
CA PHE A 74 -9.56 1.56 5.33
C PHE A 74 -10.50 0.40 5.67
N THR A 75 -10.09 -0.82 5.36
CA THR A 75 -10.77 -2.05 5.77
C THR A 75 -9.73 -3.03 6.29
N PHE A 76 -10.00 -3.73 7.39
CA PHE A 76 -9.07 -4.67 8.02
C PHE A 76 -9.79 -5.97 8.34
N ASN A 77 -9.22 -7.08 7.88
CA ASN A 77 -9.74 -8.41 8.12
C ASN A 77 -8.61 -9.26 8.72
N THR A 78 -8.87 -10.01 9.78
CA THR A 78 -7.91 -10.93 10.39
C THR A 78 -8.52 -12.29 10.66
N SER A 79 -7.68 -13.32 10.67
CA SER A 79 -8.01 -14.71 10.99
C SER A 79 -6.81 -15.40 11.67
N PRO A 80 -6.98 -16.05 12.84
CA PRO A 80 -8.18 -16.02 13.67
C PRO A 80 -8.42 -14.58 14.13
N GLY A 81 -9.68 -14.12 14.09
CA GLY A 81 -10.04 -12.72 14.31
C GLY A 81 -9.44 -12.20 15.61
N LEU A 82 -8.40 -11.36 15.50
CA LEU A 82 -7.90 -10.58 16.63
C LEU A 82 -8.97 -9.53 16.90
N ALA A 83 -9.73 -9.71 17.97
CA ALA A 83 -10.64 -8.68 18.42
C ALA A 83 -9.79 -7.47 18.83
N SER A 84 -10.01 -6.31 18.23
CA SER A 84 -9.34 -5.08 18.65
C SER A 84 -10.24 -4.36 19.64
N ASP A 85 -9.66 -3.86 20.73
CA ASP A 85 -10.41 -3.13 21.75
C ASP A 85 -10.69 -1.69 21.29
N SER A 86 -9.89 -1.19 20.33
CA SER A 86 -10.02 0.14 19.75
C SER A 86 -10.38 0.09 18.26
N PRO A 87 -10.84 1.21 17.65
CA PRO A 87 -10.96 1.30 16.20
C PRO A 87 -9.60 1.06 15.54
N ILE A 88 -9.56 0.25 14.47
CA ILE A 88 -8.36 0.10 13.65
C ILE A 88 -8.21 1.31 12.74
N GLY A 89 -7.00 1.84 12.68
CA GLY A 89 -6.61 2.88 11.74
C GLY A 89 -5.25 2.60 11.12
N PHE A 90 -4.73 3.58 10.42
CA PHE A 90 -3.40 3.53 9.84
C PHE A 90 -2.66 4.86 9.97
N SER A 91 -1.34 4.78 9.97
CA SER A 91 -0.41 5.89 9.89
C SER A 91 0.53 5.66 8.71
N VAL A 92 0.80 6.72 7.93
CA VAL A 92 1.80 6.71 6.86
C VAL A 92 2.92 7.64 7.28
N PHE A 93 4.13 7.12 7.24
CA PHE A 93 5.36 7.88 7.45
C PHE A 93 5.98 8.08 6.07
N ALA A 94 5.75 9.26 5.50
CA ALA A 94 6.31 9.59 4.19
C ALA A 94 7.84 9.57 4.25
N ALA A 95 8.44 9.30 3.09
CA ALA A 95 9.87 9.25 2.93
C ALA A 95 10.55 10.53 3.42
N SER A 96 11.28 10.41 4.53
CA SER A 96 12.17 11.46 5.05
C SER A 96 13.64 11.22 4.69
N SER A 97 13.94 10.02 4.17
CA SER A 97 15.27 9.56 3.76
C SER A 97 15.52 9.79 2.26
N PRO A 98 16.79 9.97 1.83
CA PRO A 98 17.17 9.97 0.41
C PRO A 98 16.82 8.66 -0.34
N THR A 99 16.52 7.56 0.36
CA THR A 99 16.08 6.29 -0.25
C THR A 99 14.66 6.35 -0.80
N GLY A 100 13.81 7.26 -0.31
CA GLY A 100 12.41 7.36 -0.78
C GLY A 100 11.46 6.33 -0.14
N ASP A 101 11.87 5.70 0.96
CA ASP A 101 11.12 4.62 1.61
C ASP A 101 9.94 5.18 2.40
N THR A 102 8.78 4.55 2.28
CA THR A 102 7.55 4.93 3.00
C THR A 102 7.13 3.79 3.91
N THR A 103 6.84 4.09 5.16
CA THR A 103 6.35 3.08 6.12
C THR A 103 4.86 3.26 6.35
N ILE A 104 4.10 2.18 6.34
CA ILE A 104 2.70 2.16 6.73
C ILE A 104 2.57 1.32 8.00
N ALA A 105 1.95 1.90 9.03
CA ALA A 105 1.54 1.18 10.22
C ALA A 105 0.02 1.05 10.23
N VAL A 106 -0.47 -0.14 10.53
CA VAL A 106 -1.89 -0.45 10.64
C VAL A 106 -2.14 -1.08 12.00
N GLY A 107 -3.01 -0.51 12.81
CA GLY A 107 -3.26 -1.03 14.15
C GLY A 107 -4.34 -0.30 14.91
N GLY A 108 -4.51 -0.68 16.17
CA GLY A 108 -5.45 -0.02 17.08
C GLY A 108 -5.09 1.46 17.32
N THR A 109 -6.11 2.30 17.45
CA THR A 109 -5.95 3.76 17.56
C THR A 109 -5.91 4.27 19.00
N GLU A 110 -6.03 3.42 20.02
CA GLU A 110 -6.08 3.85 21.43
C GLU A 110 -4.85 4.69 21.84
N LEU A 111 -3.66 4.24 21.44
CA LEU A 111 -2.39 4.95 21.65
C LEU A 111 -1.76 5.44 20.33
N GLY A 112 -2.42 5.13 19.22
CA GLY A 112 -1.98 5.44 17.87
C GLY A 112 -1.75 4.17 17.05
N ALA A 113 -2.12 4.21 15.76
CA ALA A 113 -2.07 3.06 14.85
C ALA A 113 -0.64 2.53 14.57
N ASN A 114 0.38 3.20 15.11
CA ASN A 114 1.79 2.86 15.02
C ASN A 114 2.40 2.50 16.38
N GLU A 115 1.59 2.31 17.41
CA GLU A 115 2.03 1.93 18.75
C GLU A 115 1.33 0.64 19.19
N LEU A 116 2.06 -0.20 19.91
CA LEU A 116 1.54 -1.42 20.49
C LEU A 116 1.98 -1.50 21.95
N THR A 117 1.02 -1.68 22.85
CA THR A 117 1.27 -1.85 24.28
C THR A 117 0.54 -3.08 24.79
N GLY A 118 1.05 -3.68 25.86
CA GLY A 118 0.28 -4.69 26.61
C GLY A 118 -1.04 -4.11 27.15
N PHE A 119 -1.90 -4.99 27.65
CA PHE A 119 -3.22 -4.68 28.18
C PHE A 119 -4.22 -4.12 27.16
N THR A 120 -3.95 -4.26 25.86
CA THR A 120 -4.92 -4.06 24.78
C THR A 120 -4.95 -5.32 23.92
N ASN A 121 -6.08 -5.62 23.26
CA ASN A 121 -6.13 -6.68 22.25
C ASN A 121 -5.76 -6.18 20.83
N ASP A 122 -5.04 -5.06 20.74
CA ASP A 122 -4.83 -4.41 19.46
C ASP A 122 -3.75 -5.13 18.63
N PRO A 123 -3.99 -5.38 17.33
CA PRO A 123 -2.95 -5.80 16.41
C PRO A 123 -2.16 -4.60 15.91
N ILE A 124 -0.93 -4.85 15.47
CA ILE A 124 -0.16 -3.90 14.68
C ILE A 124 0.52 -4.60 13.51
N VAL A 125 0.49 -3.98 12.34
CA VAL A 125 1.14 -4.48 11.12
C VAL A 125 1.91 -3.33 10.50
N PHE A 126 3.22 -3.52 10.33
CA PHE A 126 4.11 -2.57 9.69
C PHE A 126 4.51 -3.05 8.31
N PHE A 127 4.45 -2.15 7.34
CA PHE A 127 4.97 -2.35 5.99
C PHE A 127 6.02 -1.31 5.69
N ASP A 128 7.13 -1.76 5.11
CA ASP A 128 8.09 -0.90 4.45
C ASP A 128 7.85 -0.93 2.94
N ILE A 129 7.88 0.25 2.33
CA ILE A 129 7.74 0.45 0.89
C ILE A 129 9.04 1.10 0.43
N PRO A 130 10.03 0.31 -0.06
CA PRO A 130 11.38 0.79 -0.36
C PRO A 130 11.46 1.74 -1.58
N ASN A 131 10.31 2.06 -2.17
CA ASN A 131 10.16 3.08 -3.18
C ASN A 131 8.71 3.54 -3.18
N ALA A 132 8.44 4.74 -2.67
CA ALA A 132 7.13 5.39 -2.67
C ALA A 132 6.39 5.34 -4.04
N SER A 133 7.13 5.28 -5.15
CA SER A 133 6.53 5.20 -6.50
C SER A 133 6.08 3.79 -6.93
N ASP A 134 6.40 2.75 -6.16
CA ASP A 134 6.03 1.35 -6.44
C ASP A 134 5.48 0.65 -5.18
N PRO A 135 4.28 1.02 -4.69
CA PRO A 135 3.67 0.45 -3.48
C PRO A 135 3.43 -1.06 -3.51
N ALA A 136 3.47 -1.67 -4.70
CA ALA A 136 3.35 -3.12 -4.89
C ALA A 136 4.56 -3.90 -4.35
N LYS A 137 5.69 -3.23 -4.09
CA LYS A 137 6.89 -3.82 -3.48
C LYS A 137 6.91 -3.74 -1.96
N ALA A 138 5.77 -3.47 -1.32
CA ALA A 138 5.69 -3.45 0.12
C ALA A 138 6.15 -4.79 0.73
N SER A 139 6.96 -4.72 1.78
CA SER A 139 7.36 -5.84 2.60
C SER A 139 6.90 -5.63 4.04
N LEU A 140 6.52 -6.69 4.72
CA LEU A 140 6.25 -6.62 6.16
C LEU A 140 7.55 -6.28 6.89
N VAL A 141 7.40 -5.69 8.07
CA VAL A 141 8.50 -5.52 9.01
C VAL A 141 8.26 -6.44 10.19
N VAL A 142 9.20 -7.38 10.37
CA VAL A 142 9.23 -8.36 11.48
C VAL A 142 10.54 -8.32 12.23
N CYS A 143 10.50 -8.93 13.40
CA CYS A 143 11.61 -9.02 14.35
C CYS A 143 12.89 -9.70 13.87
N SER A 144 12.86 -10.43 12.76
CA SER A 144 14.02 -11.15 12.24
C SER A 144 14.80 -10.37 11.18
N GLN A 145 14.35 -9.16 10.82
CA GLN A 145 15.06 -8.33 9.85
C GLN A 145 16.37 -7.77 10.44
N PRO A 146 17.48 -7.78 9.68
CA PRO A 146 18.76 -7.23 10.12
C PRO A 146 18.62 -5.78 10.60
N GLY A 147 19.00 -5.51 11.86
CA GLY A 147 18.86 -4.18 12.48
C GLY A 147 17.74 -4.08 13.51
N PHE A 148 16.83 -5.06 13.57
CA PHE A 148 15.77 -5.14 14.57
C PHE A 148 16.06 -6.32 15.52
N SER A 149 16.41 -6.04 16.78
CA SER A 149 16.47 -7.07 17.82
C SER A 149 15.16 -7.08 18.58
N CYS A 150 14.32 -8.09 18.34
CA CYS A 150 13.21 -8.37 19.24
C CYS A 150 13.65 -9.35 20.32
N GLY A 151 13.75 -8.82 21.54
CA GLY A 151 14.21 -9.54 22.71
C GLY A 151 14.76 -8.55 23.72
N ASN A 152 14.07 -8.46 24.85
CA ASN A 152 14.35 -7.62 26.02
C ASN A 152 14.78 -6.18 25.66
N PHE A 153 13.80 -5.26 25.55
CA PHE A 153 13.95 -3.80 25.39
C PHE A 153 15.40 -3.32 25.60
N SER A 154 16.25 -3.37 24.56
CA SER A 154 17.65 -2.96 24.70
C SER A 154 17.82 -1.44 24.52
N GLY A 155 16.74 -0.67 24.65
CA GLY A 155 16.77 0.78 24.67
C GLY A 155 16.81 1.47 23.29
N ASN A 156 16.33 0.83 22.21
CA ASN A 156 16.01 1.55 20.98
C ASN A 156 14.51 1.86 20.93
N GLU A 157 14.15 3.14 20.87
CA GLU A 157 12.79 3.68 21.06
C GLU A 157 11.87 3.47 19.84
N THR A 158 12.39 3.01 18.70
CA THR A 158 11.62 2.82 17.47
C THR A 158 11.66 1.37 17.00
N VAL A 159 10.86 0.51 17.64
CA VAL A 159 10.59 -0.85 17.14
C VAL A 159 9.41 -0.77 16.17
N TYR A 160 9.70 -0.83 14.88
CA TYR A 160 8.68 -1.02 13.82
C TYR A 160 8.58 -2.52 13.55
N ALA A 161 7.71 -3.24 14.26
CA ALA A 161 7.54 -4.67 14.05
C ALA A 161 6.07 -5.07 14.13
N SER A 162 5.67 -6.00 13.28
CA SER A 162 4.29 -6.50 13.22
C SER A 162 4.03 -7.50 14.35
N GLY A 163 2.88 -7.37 15.02
CA GLY A 163 2.58 -8.10 16.25
C GLY A 163 1.16 -7.90 16.77
N TYR A 164 0.92 -8.34 17.99
CA TYR A 164 -0.32 -8.09 18.74
C TYR A 164 -0.07 -8.11 20.25
N ALA A 165 -1.00 -7.51 20.99
CA ALA A 165 -1.07 -7.57 22.44
C ALA A 165 -2.34 -8.28 22.90
N LEU A 166 -2.43 -8.57 24.20
CA LEU A 166 -3.61 -9.16 24.83
C LEU A 166 -4.10 -8.26 25.97
N ALA A 167 -5.41 -8.07 26.11
CA ALA A 167 -6.00 -7.19 27.11
C ALA A 167 -5.77 -7.62 28.56
N ASP A 168 -5.56 -8.92 28.79
CA ASP A 168 -5.41 -9.51 30.12
C ASP A 168 -3.94 -9.69 30.55
N SER A 169 -2.99 -9.24 29.73
CA SER A 169 -1.56 -9.45 29.96
C SER A 169 -0.72 -8.23 29.59
N SER A 170 0.43 -8.09 30.24
CA SER A 170 1.47 -7.14 29.80
C SER A 170 2.22 -7.63 28.56
N SER A 171 2.05 -8.89 28.14
CA SER A 171 2.79 -9.47 27.02
C SER A 171 2.49 -8.80 25.68
N VAL A 172 3.55 -8.66 24.88
CA VAL A 172 3.50 -8.15 23.50
C VAL A 172 4.20 -9.16 22.61
N PHE A 173 3.49 -9.64 21.60
CA PHE A 173 3.92 -10.72 20.73
C PHE A 173 4.27 -10.17 19.36
N PHE A 174 5.54 -10.23 18.98
CA PHE A 174 5.96 -9.82 17.64
C PHE A 174 6.34 -11.01 16.78
N ALA A 175 5.94 -10.97 15.51
CA ALA A 175 6.23 -12.03 14.55
C ALA A 175 7.71 -12.04 14.17
N THR A 176 8.24 -13.24 13.89
CA THR A 176 9.61 -13.42 13.37
C THR A 176 9.63 -14.00 11.96
N VAL A 177 8.48 -14.46 11.46
CA VAL A 177 8.31 -14.96 10.10
C VAL A 177 7.12 -14.27 9.47
N GLU A 178 7.33 -13.81 8.24
CA GLU A 178 6.35 -13.05 7.46
C GLU A 178 6.19 -13.61 6.05
N SER A 179 5.02 -13.40 5.48
CA SER A 179 4.82 -13.40 4.03
C SER A 179 3.84 -12.31 3.66
N VAL A 180 4.22 -11.50 2.67
CA VAL A 180 3.33 -10.54 1.99
C VAL A 180 3.08 -11.02 0.59
N SER A 181 1.82 -10.96 0.18
CA SER A 181 1.49 -10.92 -1.23
C SER A 181 0.70 -9.63 -1.46
N PRO A 182 1.10 -8.76 -2.40
CA PRO A 182 0.13 -7.83 -2.96
C PRO A 182 -1.03 -8.66 -3.49
N ALA A 183 -2.26 -8.24 -3.21
CA ALA A 183 -3.43 -8.90 -3.79
C ALA A 183 -3.25 -8.85 -5.31
N ALA A 184 -3.46 -9.98 -6.00
CA ALA A 184 -3.19 -10.07 -7.43
C ALA A 184 -3.84 -8.90 -8.17
N GLY A 185 -3.03 -8.01 -8.72
CA GLY A 185 -3.50 -6.74 -9.28
C GLY A 185 -4.55 -7.01 -10.35
N VAL A 186 -5.78 -6.61 -10.09
CA VAL A 186 -6.79 -6.52 -11.15
C VAL A 186 -6.25 -5.48 -12.14
N PRO A 187 -6.22 -5.77 -13.47
CA PRO A 187 -5.68 -4.81 -14.43
C PRO A 187 -6.32 -3.44 -14.23
N GLU A 188 -5.50 -2.39 -14.11
CA GLU A 188 -5.98 -1.06 -13.78
C GLU A 188 -7.00 -0.55 -14.81
N PRO A 189 -8.02 0.26 -14.43
CA PRO A 189 -9.01 0.79 -15.37
C PRO A 189 -8.41 1.47 -16.61
N ALA A 190 -7.23 2.09 -16.48
CA ALA A 190 -6.50 2.67 -17.60
C ALA A 190 -5.96 1.59 -18.57
N ALA A 191 -5.48 0.46 -18.06
CA ALA A 191 -5.09 -0.68 -18.88
C ALA A 191 -6.29 -1.25 -19.65
N TRP A 192 -7.47 -1.33 -19.01
CA TRP A 192 -8.71 -1.68 -19.72
C TRP A 192 -9.05 -0.68 -20.81
N ALA A 193 -8.98 0.62 -20.50
CA ALA A 193 -9.27 1.67 -21.48
C ALA A 193 -8.31 1.59 -22.68
N MET A 194 -7.01 1.45 -22.44
CA MET A 194 -5.99 1.31 -23.50
C MET A 194 -6.19 0.05 -24.33
N MET A 195 -6.55 -1.07 -23.69
CA MET A 195 -6.90 -2.31 -24.36
C MET A 195 -8.13 -2.14 -25.26
N LEU A 196 -9.19 -1.50 -24.74
CA LEU A 196 -10.41 -1.21 -25.49
C LEU A 196 -10.17 -0.26 -26.67
N VAL A 197 -9.35 0.77 -26.48
CA VAL A 197 -8.93 1.68 -27.56
C VAL A 197 -8.12 0.91 -28.61
N GLY A 198 -7.21 0.02 -28.18
CA GLY A 198 -6.44 -0.84 -29.08
C GLY A 198 -7.32 -1.76 -29.93
N PHE A 199 -8.26 -2.47 -29.30
CA PHE A 199 -9.20 -3.33 -30.01
C PHE A 199 -10.18 -2.55 -30.89
N GLY A 200 -10.68 -1.40 -30.41
CA GLY A 200 -11.52 -0.50 -31.18
C GLY A 200 -10.81 0.05 -32.42
N GLY A 201 -9.56 0.46 -32.28
CA GLY A 201 -8.70 0.92 -33.38
C GLY A 201 -8.43 -0.17 -34.41
N LEU A 202 -8.08 -1.38 -33.97
CA LEU A 202 -7.89 -2.52 -34.87
C LEU A 202 -9.17 -2.89 -35.63
N GLY A 203 -10.31 -2.92 -34.93
CA GLY A 203 -11.62 -3.17 -35.54
C GLY A 203 -12.01 -2.11 -36.57
N ALA A 204 -11.75 -0.83 -36.28
CA ALA A 204 -11.98 0.28 -37.22
C ALA A 204 -11.11 0.15 -38.47
N ALA A 205 -9.83 -0.20 -38.32
CA ALA A 205 -8.91 -0.40 -39.44
C ALA A 205 -9.35 -1.55 -40.36
N ILE A 206 -9.79 -2.68 -39.79
CA ILE A 206 -10.34 -3.81 -40.56
C ILE A 206 -11.60 -3.38 -41.33
N ARG A 207 -12.49 -2.60 -40.69
CA ARG A 207 -13.70 -2.10 -41.34
C ARG A 207 -13.40 -1.14 -42.49
N ALA A 208 -12.40 -0.27 -42.34
CA ALA A 208 -11.96 0.65 -43.40
C ALA A 208 -11.43 -0.11 -44.62
N ARG A 209 -10.60 -1.14 -44.41
CA ARG A 209 -10.09 -1.99 -45.50
C ARG A 209 -11.19 -2.68 -46.30
N ARG A 210 -12.21 -3.21 -45.64
CA ARG A 210 -13.35 -3.86 -46.34
C ARG A 210 -14.11 -2.89 -47.24
N LYS A 211 -14.25 -1.63 -46.85
CA LYS A 211 -14.87 -0.59 -47.70
C LYS A 211 -14.04 -0.29 -48.95
N SER A 212 -12.71 -0.28 -48.82
CA SER A 212 -11.82 -0.09 -49.97
C SER A 212 -11.88 -1.25 -50.97
N LEU A 213 -12.08 -2.48 -50.49
CA LEU A 213 -12.16 -3.67 -51.36
C LEU A 213 -13.52 -3.81 -52.06
N ALA A 214 -14.61 -3.33 -51.45
CA ALA A 214 -15.95 -3.39 -52.05
C ALA A 214 -16.20 -2.33 -53.14
N ALA A 215 -15.33 -1.33 -53.24
CA ALA A 215 -15.43 -0.25 -54.21
C ALA A 215 -14.60 -0.47 -55.49
N ALA A 216 -13.87 -1.60 -55.57
CA ALA A 216 -13.07 -2.02 -56.71
C ALA A 216 -13.80 -3.14 -57.48
#